data_AF-A0A445EKL9-F1
#
_entry.id   AF-A0A445EKL9-F1
#
_cell.length_a   1.000
_cell.length_b   1.000
_cell.length_c   1.000
_cell.angle_alpha   90.00
_cell.angle_beta   90.00
_cell.angle_gamma   90.00
#
_symmetry.space_group_name_H-M   'P 1'
#
loop_
_entity.id
_entity.type
_entity.pdbx_description
1 polymer ?
#
loop_
_entity_poly.entity_id
_entity_poly.type
_entity_poly.pdbx_seq_one_letter_code
_entity_poly.pdbx_strand_id
1 'polypeptide(L)'
;MTRLVGLFYLVVSLLSFTGVNAMHGRESSGHEAVKGIMIHGKSHIGGIDATLDWWRPQKCDYRTSSWGHASLLNLDLNNKILLNAVKAFSQLKIRLGGTLQDKVIYGTEESPKPCTPFVNSSSKIFGFTEGCLPMHRWDDLNSFFQKAGANVIFGLNALARRTIESSSTVGPWNFSNAESFICYTVRKNYSISDWEFAMNCAGVALEQVNIIHDVYRGIRHKPLVIAPGGFYDANWFQEFVNKSGKSVNVVSHHTYITLDQVSSTK
;
A
#
# COMPACT_ATOMS: atom_id res chain seq x y z
N MET A 1 11.54 -63.31 15.19
CA MET A 1 12.31 -62.35 14.38
C MET A 1 11.40 -61.22 13.92
N THR A 2 11.09 -60.25 14.79
CA THR A 2 10.34 -59.02 14.45
C THR A 2 10.31 -58.11 15.68
N ARG A 3 11.48 -57.62 16.13
CA ARG A 3 11.54 -56.58 17.19
C ARG A 3 12.89 -55.85 17.32
N LEU A 4 13.68 -55.74 16.24
CA LEU A 4 15.03 -55.15 16.31
C LEU A 4 15.42 -54.23 15.14
N VAL A 5 14.46 -53.53 14.52
CA VAL A 5 14.76 -52.52 13.45
C VAL A 5 14.26 -51.11 13.81
N GLY A 6 13.53 -50.95 14.92
CA GLY A 6 12.94 -49.67 15.32
C GLY A 6 13.81 -48.74 16.18
N LEU A 7 15.06 -49.11 16.50
CA LEU A 7 15.90 -48.35 17.44
C LEU A 7 17.11 -47.64 16.82
N PHE A 8 17.30 -47.73 15.50
CA PHE A 8 18.45 -47.08 14.82
C PHE A 8 18.09 -45.73 14.18
N TYR A 9 16.81 -45.41 14.02
CA TYR A 9 16.37 -44.11 13.49
C TYR A 9 16.10 -43.05 14.57
N LEU A 10 16.17 -43.40 15.86
CA LEU A 10 15.96 -42.43 16.95
C LEU A 10 17.24 -41.80 17.51
N VAL A 11 18.43 -42.26 17.08
CA VAL A 11 19.72 -41.80 17.65
C VAL A 11 20.47 -40.82 16.73
N VAL A 12 20.08 -40.68 15.46
CA VAL A 12 20.77 -39.76 14.51
C VAL A 12 20.11 -38.37 14.41
N SER A 13 18.95 -38.14 15.02
CA SER A 13 18.29 -36.82 15.02
C SER A 13 18.72 -35.91 16.19
N LEU A 14 19.68 -36.33 17.03
CA LEU A 14 20.08 -35.61 18.25
C LEU A 14 21.44 -34.89 18.16
N LEU A 15 22.07 -34.81 16.98
CA LEU A 15 23.35 -34.12 16.81
C LEU A 15 23.30 -33.15 15.62
N SER A 16 22.55 -32.07 15.77
CA SER A 16 22.70 -30.83 14.98
C SER A 16 22.29 -29.62 15.81
N PHE A 17 22.72 -29.56 17.07
CA PHE A 17 22.75 -28.32 17.82
C PHE A 17 24.04 -27.58 17.48
N THR A 18 24.00 -26.70 16.49
CA THR A 18 24.99 -25.63 16.39
C THR A 18 24.73 -24.67 17.55
N GLY A 19 25.67 -24.62 18.50
CA GLY A 19 25.57 -23.80 19.69
C GLY A 19 25.41 -22.32 19.37
N VAL A 20 24.42 -21.69 19.98
CA VAL A 20 24.43 -20.25 20.25
C VAL A 20 24.89 -20.12 21.69
N ASN A 21 26.07 -19.53 21.89
CA ASN A 21 26.56 -19.20 23.22
C ASN A 21 25.55 -18.31 23.94
N ALA A 22 24.86 -18.87 24.93
CA ALA A 22 24.10 -18.08 25.90
C ALA A 22 25.10 -17.43 26.86
N MET A 23 25.52 -16.20 26.55
CA MET A 23 26.17 -15.35 27.54
C MET A 23 25.12 -14.90 28.55
N HIS A 24 25.30 -15.34 29.79
CA HIS A 24 24.40 -15.09 30.91
C HIS A 24 24.53 -13.63 31.36
N GLY A 25 23.72 -12.74 30.79
CA GLY A 25 23.50 -11.39 31.30
C GLY A 25 22.31 -11.41 32.27
N ARG A 26 22.59 -11.38 33.57
CA ARG A 26 21.56 -11.24 34.61
C ARG A 26 21.08 -9.80 34.64
N GLU A 27 19.87 -9.53 34.19
CA GLU A 27 19.13 -8.35 34.62
C GLU A 27 17.63 -8.62 34.64
N SER A 28 17.00 -8.27 35.76
CA SER A 28 15.61 -8.55 36.06
C SER A 28 14.72 -7.44 35.54
N SER A 29 13.70 -7.74 34.75
CA SER A 29 12.36 -7.13 34.86
C SER A 29 11.44 -7.78 33.83
N GLY A 30 10.19 -8.01 34.25
CA GLY A 30 9.18 -8.70 33.44
C GLY A 30 8.87 -7.94 32.16
N HIS A 31 9.14 -8.56 31.02
CA HIS A 31 8.65 -8.11 29.73
C HIS A 31 7.60 -9.11 29.23
N GLU A 32 6.38 -8.61 29.10
CA GLU A 32 5.30 -9.22 28.34
C GLU A 32 5.84 -9.57 26.94
N ALA A 33 5.55 -10.78 26.45
CA ALA A 33 6.07 -11.25 25.17
C ALA A 33 5.53 -10.37 24.03
N VAL A 34 6.34 -9.42 23.57
CA VAL A 34 5.93 -8.52 22.48
C VAL A 34 6.07 -9.24 21.15
N LYS A 35 4.95 -9.43 20.43
CA LYS A 35 4.97 -10.01 19.07
C LYS A 35 5.56 -9.01 18.08
N GLY A 36 6.79 -9.25 17.62
CA GLY A 36 7.39 -8.51 16.51
C GLY A 36 8.88 -8.82 16.33
N ILE A 37 9.40 -8.63 15.12
CA ILE A 37 10.84 -8.67 14.86
C ILE A 37 11.44 -7.38 15.40
N MET A 38 12.46 -7.50 16.25
CA MET A 38 13.19 -6.39 16.87
C MET A 38 14.59 -6.31 16.24
N ILE A 39 15.02 -5.12 15.79
CA ILE A 39 16.43 -4.86 15.43
C ILE A 39 16.93 -3.84 16.46
N HIS A 40 18.06 -4.17 17.07
CA HIS A 40 18.70 -3.40 18.14
C HIS A 40 17.85 -3.20 19.41
N GLY A 41 16.85 -4.05 19.64
CA GLY A 41 16.13 -4.14 20.92
C GLY A 41 15.32 -2.91 21.34
N LYS A 42 15.13 -1.92 20.44
CA LYS A 42 14.52 -0.62 20.79
C LYS A 42 13.20 -0.32 20.07
N SER A 43 12.91 -0.98 18.95
CA SER A 43 11.74 -0.67 18.12
C SER A 43 11.21 -1.91 17.39
N HIS A 44 9.88 -2.01 17.25
CA HIS A 44 9.25 -2.92 16.30
C HIS A 44 9.60 -2.52 14.86
N ILE A 45 9.95 -3.48 14.01
CA ILE A 45 10.37 -3.22 12.62
C ILE A 45 9.23 -3.37 11.62
N GLY A 46 8.03 -3.76 12.04
CA GLY A 46 6.96 -3.94 11.08
C GLY A 46 5.63 -4.18 11.74
N GLY A 47 4.63 -3.43 11.27
CA GLY A 47 3.23 -3.80 11.39
C GLY A 47 2.86 -4.76 10.27
N ILE A 48 1.86 -5.59 10.50
CA ILE A 48 1.17 -6.27 9.42
C ILE A 48 0.12 -5.29 8.90
N ASP A 49 0.21 -4.95 7.62
CA ASP A 49 -0.72 -4.07 6.92
C ASP A 49 -1.23 -4.78 5.65
N ALA A 50 -2.29 -4.26 5.05
CA ALA A 50 -2.90 -4.85 3.86
C ALA A 50 -3.04 -3.83 2.73
N THR A 51 -3.22 -4.33 1.51
CA THR A 51 -3.48 -3.49 0.34
C THR A 51 -4.82 -3.87 -0.30
N LEU A 52 -5.48 -2.89 -0.93
CA LEU A 52 -6.66 -3.10 -1.74
C LEU A 52 -6.47 -2.40 -3.09
N ASP A 53 -6.51 -3.19 -4.17
CA ASP A 53 -6.19 -2.73 -5.51
C ASP A 53 -7.45 -2.26 -6.28
N TRP A 54 -7.21 -1.56 -7.38
CA TRP A 54 -8.17 -1.04 -8.34
C TRP A 54 -8.64 -2.07 -9.37
N TRP A 55 -7.87 -3.15 -9.55
CA TRP A 55 -8.03 -4.08 -10.65
C TRP A 55 -9.43 -4.65 -10.78
N ARG A 56 -9.99 -4.55 -11.99
CA ARG A 56 -11.33 -5.07 -12.27
C ARG A 56 -11.31 -6.58 -12.56
N PRO A 57 -12.48 -7.26 -12.48
CA PRO A 57 -12.59 -8.67 -12.86
C PRO A 57 -12.10 -8.97 -14.29
N GLN A 58 -12.10 -7.97 -15.18
CA GLN A 58 -11.59 -8.06 -16.55
C GLN A 58 -10.06 -8.11 -16.66
N LYS A 59 -9.31 -7.90 -15.56
CA LYS A 59 -7.86 -8.12 -15.55
C LYS A 59 -7.59 -9.63 -15.47
N CYS A 60 -7.17 -10.17 -16.60
CA CYS A 60 -6.85 -11.58 -16.77
C CYS A 60 -5.41 -11.69 -17.27
N ASP A 61 -4.46 -11.83 -16.34
CA ASP A 61 -3.04 -11.94 -16.65
C ASP A 61 -2.54 -13.32 -16.25
N TYR A 62 -1.44 -13.76 -16.88
CA TYR A 62 -0.81 -15.05 -16.57
C TYR A 62 -1.78 -16.23 -16.64
N ARG A 63 -2.76 -16.16 -17.57
CA ARG A 63 -3.84 -17.15 -17.78
C ARG A 63 -4.82 -17.29 -16.60
N THR A 64 -4.87 -16.29 -15.71
CA THR A 64 -5.74 -16.32 -14.52
C THR A 64 -6.50 -15.00 -14.32
N SER A 65 -7.74 -15.08 -13.86
CA SER A 65 -8.61 -13.94 -13.58
C SER A 65 -8.80 -13.75 -12.08
N SER A 66 -7.70 -13.47 -11.37
CA SER A 66 -7.64 -13.59 -9.90
C SER A 66 -8.39 -12.52 -9.13
N TRP A 67 -8.79 -11.42 -9.78
CA TRP A 67 -9.34 -10.26 -9.09
C TRP A 67 -10.82 -10.39 -8.73
N GLY A 68 -11.64 -11.01 -9.58
CA GLY A 68 -13.08 -11.15 -9.34
C GLY A 68 -13.72 -9.84 -8.83
N HIS A 69 -14.38 -9.92 -7.66
CA HIS A 69 -14.96 -8.77 -6.96
C HIS A 69 -14.06 -8.21 -5.83
N ALA A 70 -12.77 -8.57 -5.77
CA ALA A 70 -11.88 -8.23 -4.65
C ALA A 70 -11.29 -6.81 -4.71
N SER A 71 -11.69 -5.98 -5.68
CA SER A 71 -11.13 -4.64 -5.85
C SER A 71 -11.83 -3.60 -4.98
N LEU A 72 -11.18 -2.48 -4.71
CA LEU A 72 -11.78 -1.38 -3.94
C LEU A 72 -13.10 -0.88 -4.54
N LEU A 73 -13.31 -1.07 -5.84
CA LEU A 73 -14.55 -0.68 -6.53
C LEU A 73 -15.70 -1.66 -6.30
N ASN A 74 -15.42 -2.95 -6.11
CA ASN A 74 -16.43 -4.01 -6.18
C ASN A 74 -16.52 -4.90 -4.93
N LEU A 75 -15.58 -4.75 -3.99
CA LEU A 75 -15.53 -5.53 -2.76
C LEU A 75 -16.85 -5.43 -2.00
N ASP A 76 -17.38 -6.57 -1.58
CA ASP A 76 -18.58 -6.64 -0.73
C ASP A 76 -18.24 -6.17 0.69
N LEU A 77 -18.56 -4.91 0.97
CA LEU A 77 -18.32 -4.28 2.26
C LEU A 77 -19.32 -4.68 3.34
N ASN A 78 -20.37 -5.44 3.00
CA ASN A 78 -21.30 -6.03 3.97
C ASN A 78 -20.87 -7.42 4.43
N ASN A 79 -19.78 -7.96 3.88
CA ASN A 79 -19.28 -9.27 4.24
C ASN A 79 -18.74 -9.29 5.68
N LYS A 80 -19.44 -10.02 6.56
CA LYS A 80 -19.10 -10.13 7.99
C LYS A 80 -17.75 -10.83 8.23
N ILE A 81 -17.36 -11.77 7.37
CA ILE A 81 -16.09 -12.47 7.47
C ILE A 81 -14.95 -11.48 7.21
N LEU A 82 -15.06 -10.69 6.15
CA LEU A 82 -14.09 -9.64 5.82
C LEU A 82 -13.98 -8.61 6.96
N LEU A 83 -15.11 -8.10 7.46
CA LEU A 83 -15.13 -7.13 8.56
C LEU A 83 -14.43 -7.68 9.81
N ASN A 84 -14.74 -8.92 10.20
CA ASN A 84 -14.15 -9.55 11.36
C ASN A 84 -12.66 -9.86 11.16
N ALA A 85 -12.25 -10.23 9.94
CA ALA A 85 -10.84 -10.43 9.61
C ALA A 85 -10.04 -9.13 9.78
N VAL A 86 -10.53 -8.00 9.26
CA VAL A 86 -9.87 -6.69 9.43
C VAL A 86 -9.81 -6.30 10.91
N LYS A 87 -10.92 -6.46 11.66
CA LYS A 87 -10.96 -6.18 13.11
C LYS A 87 -9.93 -6.96 13.90
N ALA A 88 -9.67 -8.22 13.52
CA ALA A 88 -8.75 -9.09 14.25
C ALA A 88 -7.30 -8.59 14.27
N PHE A 89 -6.90 -7.76 13.29
CA PHE A 89 -5.55 -7.16 13.25
C PHE A 89 -5.40 -5.92 14.13
N SER A 90 -6.49 -5.33 14.63
CA SER A 90 -6.54 -4.15 15.53
C SER A 90 -5.43 -3.10 15.28
N GLN A 91 -5.77 -2.07 14.49
CA GLN A 91 -4.90 -1.01 13.91
C GLN A 91 -4.27 -1.32 12.53
N LEU A 92 -4.83 -2.28 11.78
CA LEU A 92 -4.44 -2.55 10.40
C LEU A 92 -4.48 -1.26 9.56
N LYS A 93 -3.37 -0.91 8.91
CA LYS A 93 -3.41 0.06 7.81
C LYS A 93 -3.79 -0.66 6.54
N ILE A 94 -4.75 -0.10 5.82
CA ILE A 94 -5.19 -0.60 4.52
C ILE A 94 -4.80 0.45 3.49
N ARG A 95 -3.85 0.08 2.62
CA ARG A 95 -3.38 0.92 1.51
C ARG A 95 -4.24 0.70 0.27
N LEU A 96 -4.96 1.74 -0.12
CA LEU A 96 -5.82 1.78 -1.30
C LEU A 96 -5.02 2.36 -2.45
N GLY A 97 -4.57 1.49 -3.36
CA GLY A 97 -3.62 1.88 -4.38
C GLY A 97 -3.23 0.72 -5.28
N GLY A 98 -2.41 0.99 -6.27
CA GLY A 98 -2.00 0.02 -7.28
C GLY A 98 -1.75 0.70 -8.61
N THR A 99 -1.49 -0.07 -9.65
CA THR A 99 -1.10 0.50 -10.97
C THR A 99 -2.16 1.44 -11.56
N LEU A 100 -3.46 1.17 -11.37
CA LEU A 100 -4.52 2.04 -11.93
C LEU A 100 -4.80 3.29 -11.09
N GLN A 101 -4.12 3.46 -9.96
CA GLN A 101 -4.21 4.67 -9.14
C GLN A 101 -3.95 5.93 -9.97
N ASP A 102 -2.93 5.91 -10.84
CA ASP A 102 -2.59 7.05 -11.69
C ASP A 102 -3.49 7.20 -12.93
N LYS A 103 -4.61 6.48 -12.95
CA LYS A 103 -5.64 6.55 -13.98
C LYS A 103 -7.03 6.81 -13.39
N VAL A 104 -7.12 7.01 -12.08
CA VAL A 104 -8.40 7.27 -11.43
C VAL A 104 -8.77 8.76 -11.54
N ILE A 105 -10.04 9.00 -11.81
CA ILE A 105 -10.72 10.28 -11.66
C ILE A 105 -11.62 10.17 -10.43
N TYR A 106 -11.58 11.16 -9.55
CA TYR A 106 -12.52 11.22 -8.42
C TYR A 106 -13.80 11.90 -8.87
N GLY A 107 -14.94 11.22 -8.69
CA GLY A 107 -16.26 11.70 -9.11
C GLY A 107 -16.86 12.75 -8.17
N THR A 108 -16.09 13.77 -7.79
CA THR A 108 -16.59 14.92 -7.01
C THR A 108 -17.46 15.83 -7.89
N GLU A 109 -18.17 16.78 -7.26
CA GLU A 109 -19.02 17.74 -7.97
C GLU A 109 -18.25 18.60 -8.98
N GLU A 110 -16.96 18.84 -8.72
CA GLU A 110 -16.05 19.60 -9.59
C GLU A 110 -15.42 18.73 -10.69
N SER A 111 -15.80 17.45 -10.77
CA SER A 111 -15.24 16.53 -11.77
C SER A 111 -15.73 16.89 -13.17
N PRO A 112 -14.83 17.10 -14.15
CA PRO A 112 -15.19 17.61 -15.47
C PRO A 112 -15.84 16.56 -16.39
N LYS A 113 -15.91 15.29 -15.98
CA LYS A 113 -16.37 14.18 -16.81
C LYS A 113 -17.37 13.29 -16.05
N PRO A 114 -18.30 12.62 -16.76
CA PRO A 114 -19.11 11.56 -16.18
C PRO A 114 -18.24 10.48 -15.54
N CYS A 115 -18.67 9.96 -14.39
CA CYS A 115 -17.95 8.94 -13.66
C CYS A 115 -18.09 7.58 -14.36
N THR A 116 -17.12 7.24 -15.20
CA THR A 116 -17.10 5.98 -15.97
C THR A 116 -16.14 4.96 -15.37
N PRO A 117 -16.44 3.66 -15.40
CA PRO A 117 -15.54 2.64 -14.90
C PRO A 117 -14.31 2.46 -15.79
N PHE A 118 -13.25 1.84 -15.26
CA PHE A 118 -12.13 1.37 -16.08
C PHE A 118 -12.61 0.35 -17.13
N VAL A 119 -12.10 0.49 -18.35
CA VAL A 119 -12.35 -0.41 -19.49
C VAL A 119 -11.01 -0.87 -20.07
N ASN A 120 -10.92 -2.15 -20.46
CA ASN A 120 -9.71 -2.69 -21.11
C ASN A 120 -9.43 -1.91 -22.40
N SER A 121 -8.17 -1.50 -22.57
CA SER A 121 -7.71 -0.80 -23.76
C SER A 121 -6.22 -1.05 -23.95
N SER A 122 -5.89 -1.95 -24.88
CA SER A 122 -4.51 -2.36 -25.16
C SER A 122 -3.62 -1.21 -25.66
N SER A 123 -4.21 -0.16 -26.24
CA SER A 123 -3.49 1.02 -26.72
C SER A 123 -3.18 2.05 -25.63
N LYS A 124 -3.67 1.84 -24.40
CA LYS A 124 -3.46 2.76 -23.28
C LYS A 124 -2.42 2.21 -22.33
N ILE A 125 -1.69 3.12 -21.68
CA ILE A 125 -0.77 2.75 -20.61
C ILE A 125 -1.48 1.93 -19.52
N PHE A 126 -0.82 0.90 -19.03
CA PHE A 126 -1.37 -0.10 -18.10
C PHE A 126 -2.54 -0.95 -18.64
N GLY A 127 -2.91 -0.83 -19.93
CA GLY A 127 -3.91 -1.69 -20.57
C GLY A 127 -5.37 -1.33 -20.29
N PHE A 128 -5.64 -0.17 -19.71
CA PHE A 128 -7.00 0.29 -19.35
C PHE A 128 -7.24 1.75 -19.73
N THR A 129 -8.48 2.20 -19.80
CA THR A 129 -8.84 3.63 -19.88
C THR A 129 -8.58 4.35 -18.56
N GLU A 130 -8.85 5.67 -18.51
CA GLU A 130 -9.19 6.29 -17.22
C GLU A 130 -10.44 5.62 -16.64
N GLY A 131 -10.54 5.58 -15.32
CA GLY A 131 -11.71 5.09 -14.60
C GLY A 131 -12.01 5.99 -13.44
N CYS A 132 -13.19 5.83 -12.84
CA CYS A 132 -13.67 6.76 -11.83
C CYS A 132 -13.95 6.05 -10.50
N LEU A 133 -13.57 6.70 -9.39
CA LEU A 133 -14.08 6.40 -8.05
C LEU A 133 -15.30 7.29 -7.77
N PRO A 134 -16.53 6.75 -7.81
CA PRO A 134 -17.70 7.53 -7.45
C PRO A 134 -17.74 7.80 -5.94
N MET A 135 -18.19 8.98 -5.53
CA MET A 135 -18.15 9.38 -4.11
C MET A 135 -19.02 8.53 -3.20
N HIS A 136 -20.14 7.97 -3.69
CA HIS A 136 -20.91 7.01 -2.88
C HIS A 136 -20.09 5.76 -2.52
N ARG A 137 -19.25 5.27 -3.44
CA ARG A 137 -18.38 4.13 -3.17
C ARG A 137 -17.28 4.49 -2.19
N TRP A 138 -16.77 5.72 -2.27
CA TRP A 138 -15.84 6.25 -1.28
C TRP A 138 -16.46 6.36 0.12
N ASP A 139 -17.72 6.78 0.21
CA ASP A 139 -18.49 6.82 1.44
C ASP A 139 -18.67 5.40 2.03
N ASP A 140 -19.05 4.42 1.21
CA ASP A 140 -19.20 3.03 1.65
C ASP A 140 -17.90 2.45 2.20
N LEU A 141 -16.78 2.71 1.50
CA LEU A 141 -15.43 2.29 1.92
C LEU A 141 -15.07 2.87 3.28
N ASN A 142 -15.25 4.18 3.48
CA ASN A 142 -14.94 4.83 4.76
C ASN A 142 -15.85 4.33 5.89
N SER A 143 -17.13 4.08 5.61
CA SER A 143 -18.04 3.45 6.58
C SER A 143 -17.52 2.08 7.01
N PHE A 144 -17.03 1.27 6.06
CA PHE A 144 -16.43 -0.02 6.35
C PHE A 144 -15.16 0.11 7.21
N PHE A 145 -14.21 0.97 6.82
CA PHE A 145 -12.95 1.14 7.57
C PHE A 145 -13.18 1.65 8.99
N GLN A 146 -14.09 2.61 9.17
CA GLN A 146 -14.49 3.10 10.48
C GLN A 146 -15.10 1.97 11.34
N LYS A 147 -16.02 1.19 10.77
CA LYS A 147 -16.61 0.03 11.46
C LYS A 147 -15.56 -1.03 11.82
N ALA A 148 -14.53 -1.17 10.99
CA ALA A 148 -13.46 -2.14 11.18
C ALA A 148 -12.35 -1.66 12.14
N GLY A 149 -12.27 -0.35 12.43
CA GLY A 149 -11.17 0.25 13.17
C GLY A 149 -9.85 0.23 12.39
N ALA A 150 -9.92 0.31 11.06
CA ALA A 150 -8.76 0.31 10.17
C ALA A 150 -8.30 1.74 9.86
N ASN A 151 -6.99 1.92 9.71
CA ASN A 151 -6.39 3.16 9.24
C ASN A 151 -6.26 3.12 7.73
N VAL A 152 -6.53 4.24 7.05
CA VAL A 152 -6.55 4.27 5.58
C VAL A 152 -5.34 5.03 5.05
N ILE A 153 -4.57 4.39 4.19
CA ILE A 153 -3.61 5.04 3.31
C ILE A 153 -4.25 5.11 1.93
N PHE A 154 -4.36 6.30 1.34
CA PHE A 154 -4.95 6.45 0.02
C PHE A 154 -3.91 6.96 -0.98
N GLY A 155 -3.71 6.20 -2.04
CA GLY A 155 -2.85 6.60 -3.13
C GLY A 155 -3.57 7.52 -4.13
N LEU A 156 -3.01 8.69 -4.39
CA LEU A 156 -3.55 9.69 -5.29
C LEU A 156 -3.01 9.52 -6.72
N ASN A 157 -3.82 9.89 -7.71
CA ASN A 157 -3.42 9.99 -9.11
C ASN A 157 -2.40 11.12 -9.32
N ALA A 158 -1.14 10.75 -9.55
CA ALA A 158 -0.04 11.67 -9.79
C ALA A 158 0.14 12.02 -11.28
N LEU A 159 -0.57 11.37 -12.20
CA LEU A 159 -0.45 11.54 -13.65
C LEU A 159 -1.57 12.37 -14.29
N ALA A 160 -2.47 12.94 -13.50
CA ALA A 160 -3.56 13.76 -14.01
C ALA A 160 -3.03 14.87 -14.97
N ARG A 161 -3.42 14.77 -16.25
CA ARG A 161 -3.01 15.64 -17.37
C ARG A 161 -1.52 15.62 -17.74
N ARG A 162 -0.74 14.71 -17.18
CA ARG A 162 0.67 14.53 -17.55
C ARG A 162 0.82 13.49 -18.65
N THR A 163 1.90 13.60 -19.42
CA THR A 163 2.26 12.63 -20.46
C THR A 163 3.44 11.80 -19.99
N ILE A 164 3.38 10.49 -20.24
CA ILE A 164 4.53 9.59 -20.01
C ILE A 164 5.31 9.49 -21.32
N GLU A 165 6.56 9.94 -21.28
CA GLU A 165 7.51 9.89 -22.39
C GLU A 165 8.70 9.01 -22.01
N SER A 166 8.82 7.85 -22.67
CA SER A 166 9.84 6.82 -22.41
C SER A 166 9.92 6.39 -20.94
N SER A 167 10.72 7.09 -20.14
CA SER A 167 10.98 6.83 -18.72
C SER A 167 10.67 8.03 -17.80
N SER A 168 10.08 9.10 -18.35
CA SER A 168 9.84 10.35 -17.64
C SER A 168 8.41 10.85 -17.80
N THR A 169 7.94 11.63 -16.84
CA THR A 169 6.60 12.21 -16.87
C THR A 169 6.69 13.71 -17.13
N VAL A 170 6.19 14.14 -18.28
CA VAL A 170 6.26 15.53 -18.79
C VAL A 170 4.93 16.27 -18.58
N GLY A 171 5.03 17.57 -18.36
CA GLY A 171 3.90 18.48 -18.18
C GLY A 171 3.55 18.75 -16.71
N PRO A 172 2.79 19.83 -16.43
CA PRO A 172 2.35 20.17 -15.09
C PRO A 172 1.33 19.14 -14.59
N TRP A 173 1.34 18.86 -13.28
CA TRP A 173 0.31 18.03 -12.68
C TRP A 173 -0.95 18.88 -12.47
N ASN A 174 -2.09 18.42 -13.00
CA ASN A 174 -3.38 19.04 -12.67
C ASN A 174 -3.91 18.44 -11.36
N PHE A 175 -3.66 19.13 -10.26
CA PHE A 175 -4.04 18.67 -8.92
C PHE A 175 -5.52 18.91 -8.58
N SER A 176 -6.29 19.67 -9.38
CA SER A 176 -7.65 20.11 -9.01
C SER A 176 -8.59 18.94 -8.68
N ASN A 177 -8.49 17.82 -9.41
CA ASN A 177 -9.31 16.65 -9.11
C ASN A 177 -8.91 16.00 -7.77
N ALA A 178 -7.61 15.91 -7.47
CA ALA A 178 -7.11 15.38 -6.20
C ALA A 178 -7.45 16.31 -5.03
N GLU A 179 -7.27 17.62 -5.18
CA GLU A 179 -7.66 18.62 -4.19
C GLU A 179 -9.15 18.56 -3.86
N SER A 180 -10.01 18.48 -4.88
CA SER A 180 -11.46 18.31 -4.72
C SER A 180 -11.81 17.05 -3.92
N PHE A 181 -11.11 15.95 -4.19
CA PHE A 181 -11.30 14.68 -3.48
C PHE A 181 -10.83 14.74 -2.02
N ILE A 182 -9.69 15.36 -1.74
CA ILE A 182 -9.20 15.56 -0.37
C ILE A 182 -10.16 16.49 0.39
N CYS A 183 -10.62 17.57 -0.24
CA CYS A 183 -11.63 18.47 0.31
C CYS A 183 -12.92 17.73 0.66
N TYR A 184 -13.42 16.89 -0.25
CA TYR A 184 -14.60 16.06 0.01
C TYR A 184 -14.39 15.16 1.24
N THR A 185 -13.23 14.48 1.29
CA THR A 185 -12.86 13.57 2.38
C THR A 185 -12.79 14.28 3.73
N VAL A 186 -12.17 15.47 3.77
CA VAL A 186 -12.10 16.32 4.97
C VAL A 186 -13.48 16.82 5.39
N ARG A 187 -14.30 17.32 4.46
CA ARG A 187 -15.66 17.81 4.75
C ARG A 187 -16.55 16.71 5.34
N LYS A 188 -16.35 15.46 4.91
CA LYS A 188 -17.06 14.28 5.43
C LYS A 188 -16.50 13.77 6.76
N ASN A 189 -15.42 14.39 7.27
CA ASN A 189 -14.72 14.01 8.49
C ASN A 189 -14.20 12.56 8.44
N TYR A 190 -13.77 12.11 7.27
CA TYR A 190 -13.14 10.80 7.11
C TYR A 190 -11.68 10.85 7.55
N SER A 191 -11.27 9.85 8.32
CA SER A 191 -9.92 9.75 8.84
C SER A 191 -9.04 9.00 7.87
N ILE A 192 -8.12 9.73 7.24
CA ILE A 192 -7.05 9.19 6.41
C ILE A 192 -5.76 9.34 7.19
N SER A 193 -5.03 8.23 7.38
CA SER A 193 -3.75 8.27 8.09
C SER A 193 -2.69 8.93 7.22
N ASP A 194 -2.64 8.55 5.94
CA ASP A 194 -1.58 8.96 5.05
C ASP A 194 -2.08 9.07 3.59
N TRP A 195 -1.51 10.03 2.85
CA TRP A 195 -1.71 10.16 1.40
C TRP A 195 -0.46 9.70 0.68
N GLU A 196 -0.62 8.78 -0.27
CA GLU A 196 0.49 8.26 -1.06
C GLU A 196 0.48 8.84 -2.47
N PHE A 197 1.66 9.14 -3.00
CA PHE A 197 1.87 9.43 -4.42
C PHE A 197 2.76 8.34 -5.01
N ALA A 198 2.19 7.51 -5.87
CA ALA A 198 2.94 6.53 -6.63
C ALA A 198 3.54 7.22 -7.86
N MET A 199 4.87 7.35 -7.95
CA MET A 199 5.53 7.91 -9.14
C MET A 199 7.00 7.50 -9.21
N ASN A 200 7.46 7.14 -10.41
CA ASN A 200 8.86 6.87 -10.75
C ASN A 200 9.67 8.13 -11.18
N CYS A 201 9.19 9.35 -10.90
CA CYS A 201 9.83 10.59 -11.35
C CYS A 201 10.18 11.51 -10.17
N ALA A 202 11.45 11.87 -10.05
CA ALA A 202 12.03 12.64 -8.94
C ALA A 202 11.64 14.15 -8.88
N GLY A 203 10.60 14.58 -9.62
CA GLY A 203 10.34 16.00 -9.90
C GLY A 203 8.99 16.58 -9.43
N VAL A 204 8.17 15.85 -8.68
CA VAL A 204 6.75 16.23 -8.44
C VAL A 204 6.37 16.38 -6.96
N ALA A 205 7.32 16.23 -6.02
CA ALA A 205 7.01 16.18 -4.59
C ALA A 205 6.43 17.49 -4.00
N LEU A 206 6.81 18.67 -4.52
CA LEU A 206 6.42 19.95 -3.89
C LEU A 206 4.94 20.29 -4.08
N GLU A 207 4.41 20.18 -5.30
CA GLU A 207 2.99 20.50 -5.57
C GLU A 207 2.05 19.58 -4.79
N GLN A 208 2.39 18.29 -4.73
CA GLN A 208 1.68 17.24 -4.01
C GLN A 208 1.59 17.49 -2.50
N VAL A 209 2.69 17.95 -1.91
CA VAL A 209 2.77 18.24 -0.48
C VAL A 209 2.02 19.53 -0.14
N ASN A 210 2.10 20.54 -1.02
CA ASN A 210 1.42 21.81 -0.81
C ASN A 210 -0.11 21.64 -0.74
N ILE A 211 -0.72 20.87 -1.65
CA ILE A 211 -2.18 20.67 -1.63
C ILE A 211 -2.65 20.01 -0.32
N ILE A 212 -1.90 19.05 0.21
CA ILE A 212 -2.25 18.39 1.46
C ILE A 212 -2.11 19.38 2.61
N HIS A 213 -1.04 20.16 2.64
CA HIS A 213 -0.86 21.19 3.68
C HIS A 213 -1.95 22.27 3.65
N ASP A 214 -2.38 22.67 2.47
CA ASP A 214 -3.40 23.70 2.28
C ASP A 214 -4.78 23.21 2.68
N VAL A 215 -5.20 22.02 2.21
CA VAL A 215 -6.51 21.47 2.56
C VAL A 215 -6.59 21.11 4.05
N TYR A 216 -5.50 20.65 4.67
CA TYR A 216 -5.44 20.34 6.10
C TYR A 216 -5.02 21.54 6.98
N ARG A 217 -5.04 22.76 6.45
CA ARG A 217 -4.69 23.96 7.22
C ARG A 217 -5.69 24.14 8.38
N GLY A 218 -5.16 24.27 9.59
CA GLY A 218 -5.97 24.39 10.80
C GLY A 218 -6.55 23.08 11.35
N ILE A 219 -6.34 21.95 10.67
CA ILE A 219 -6.73 20.63 11.18
C ILE A 219 -5.64 20.09 12.11
N ARG A 220 -6.05 19.64 13.31
CA ARG A 220 -5.13 19.18 14.37
C ARG A 220 -4.30 17.97 13.95
N HIS A 221 -4.95 16.97 13.35
CA HIS A 221 -4.28 15.76 12.87
C HIS A 221 -4.05 15.90 11.37
N LYS A 222 -2.78 15.99 10.98
CA LYS A 222 -2.39 16.05 9.57
C LYS A 222 -1.90 14.67 9.12
N PRO A 223 -2.37 14.17 7.97
CA PRO A 223 -1.88 12.93 7.41
C PRO A 223 -0.42 13.06 6.98
N LEU A 224 0.31 11.95 6.98
CA LEU A 224 1.65 11.93 6.40
C LEU A 224 1.58 11.84 4.88
N VAL A 225 2.64 12.29 4.22
CA VAL A 225 2.85 12.11 2.79
C VAL A 225 3.82 10.95 2.56
N ILE A 226 3.36 9.96 1.80
CA ILE A 226 4.12 8.77 1.41
C ILE A 226 4.47 8.87 -0.07
N ALA A 227 5.71 8.59 -0.42
CA ALA A 227 6.19 8.50 -1.79
C ALA A 227 7.51 7.72 -1.82
N PRO A 228 7.97 7.16 -2.94
CA PRO A 228 7.37 7.22 -4.27
C PRO A 228 6.52 6.00 -4.67
N GLY A 229 6.39 4.96 -3.83
CA GLY A 229 5.59 3.77 -4.17
C GLY A 229 6.08 3.02 -5.41
N GLY A 230 7.37 3.13 -5.73
CA GLY A 230 8.00 2.56 -6.92
C GLY A 230 8.76 1.26 -6.66
N PHE A 231 9.23 0.62 -7.74
CA PHE A 231 10.22 -0.46 -7.63
C PHE A 231 11.57 0.11 -7.19
N TYR A 232 12.26 -0.61 -6.31
CA TYR A 232 13.52 -0.13 -5.76
C TYR A 232 14.63 -0.10 -6.83
N ASP A 233 15.17 1.09 -7.07
CA ASP A 233 16.43 1.35 -7.77
C ASP A 233 17.30 2.22 -6.87
N ALA A 234 18.48 1.74 -6.51
CA ALA A 234 19.29 2.37 -5.46
C ALA A 234 19.69 3.81 -5.81
N ASN A 235 20.12 4.05 -7.05
CA ASN A 235 20.59 5.37 -7.49
C ASN A 235 19.43 6.36 -7.55
N TRP A 236 18.30 5.94 -8.12
CA TRP A 236 17.12 6.76 -8.26
C TRP A 236 16.48 7.07 -6.89
N PHE A 237 16.41 6.10 -5.97
CA PHE A 237 15.89 6.35 -4.61
C PHE A 237 16.80 7.29 -3.82
N GLN A 238 18.12 7.17 -3.97
CA GLN A 238 19.06 8.11 -3.36
C GLN A 238 18.83 9.53 -3.88
N GLU A 239 18.67 9.70 -5.19
CA GLU A 239 18.36 11.00 -5.79
C GLU A 239 17.02 11.54 -5.30
N PHE A 240 15.98 10.70 -5.26
CA PHE A 240 14.66 11.06 -4.76
C PHE A 240 14.71 11.57 -3.32
N VAL A 241 15.34 10.82 -2.40
CA VAL A 241 15.44 11.20 -0.98
C VAL A 241 16.22 12.51 -0.81
N ASN A 242 17.31 12.69 -1.57
CA ASN A 242 18.10 13.92 -1.54
C ASN A 242 17.28 15.13 -2.03
N LYS A 243 16.45 14.96 -3.07
CA LYS A 243 15.62 16.02 -3.63
C LYS A 243 14.35 16.30 -2.82
N SER A 244 13.74 15.27 -2.23
CA SER A 244 12.49 15.41 -1.48
C SER A 244 12.67 16.17 -0.17
N GLY A 245 13.89 16.15 0.39
CA GLY A 245 14.20 16.83 1.65
C GLY A 245 13.20 16.47 2.75
N LYS A 246 12.55 17.48 3.35
CA LYS A 246 11.54 17.31 4.40
C LYS A 246 10.09 17.29 3.88
N SER A 247 9.89 17.34 2.56
CA SER A 247 8.55 17.41 1.96
C SER A 247 7.81 16.07 2.03
N VAL A 248 8.54 14.95 2.00
CA VAL A 248 7.97 13.59 2.13
C VAL A 248 8.26 13.06 3.53
N ASN A 249 7.26 12.44 4.16
CA ASN A 249 7.39 11.92 5.53
C ASN A 249 7.85 10.46 5.56
N VAL A 250 7.40 9.65 4.59
CA VAL A 250 7.66 8.21 4.54
C VAL A 250 8.10 7.82 3.14
N VAL A 251 9.18 7.04 3.06
CA VAL A 251 9.67 6.46 1.81
C VAL A 251 9.06 5.07 1.62
N SER A 252 8.34 4.84 0.50
CA SER A 252 7.76 3.53 0.16
C SER A 252 8.39 2.92 -1.09
N HIS A 253 8.57 1.60 -1.10
CA HIS A 253 8.99 0.84 -2.28
C HIS A 253 8.26 -0.51 -2.35
N HIS A 254 8.19 -1.08 -3.55
CA HIS A 254 7.58 -2.39 -3.80
C HIS A 254 8.63 -3.45 -4.08
N THR A 255 8.44 -4.64 -3.49
CA THR A 255 9.27 -5.83 -3.73
C THR A 255 8.34 -7.03 -3.94
N TYR A 256 8.60 -7.81 -4.99
CA TYR A 256 7.84 -9.02 -5.31
C TYR A 256 8.82 -10.18 -5.47
N ILE A 257 8.56 -11.29 -4.79
CA ILE A 257 9.32 -12.53 -4.97
C ILE A 257 8.68 -13.29 -6.13
N THR A 258 9.44 -13.51 -7.21
CA THR A 258 9.01 -14.31 -8.36
C THR A 258 9.75 -15.64 -8.40
N LEU A 259 9.13 -16.67 -9.00
CA LEU A 259 9.70 -18.03 -9.04
C LEU A 259 11.10 -18.08 -9.67
N ASP A 260 11.39 -17.22 -10.64
CA ASP A 260 12.69 -17.16 -11.32
C ASP A 260 13.83 -16.68 -10.40
N GLN A 261 13.52 -15.88 -9.37
CA GLN A 261 14.49 -15.39 -8.39
C GLN A 261 14.86 -16.45 -7.33
N VAL A 262 14.01 -17.46 -7.14
CA VAL A 262 14.25 -18.57 -6.21
C VAL A 262 15.20 -19.61 -6.83
N SER A 263 15.28 -19.70 -8.17
CA SER A 263 16.21 -20.59 -8.87
C SER A 263 17.64 -20.05 -8.97
N SER A 264 17.86 -18.73 -8.87
CA SER A 264 19.20 -18.12 -8.95
C SER A 264 19.95 -18.06 -7.62
N THR A 265 19.35 -18.57 -6.54
CA THR A 265 19.91 -18.61 -5.19
C THR A 265 20.17 -20.03 -4.69
N LYS A 266 20.16 -21.02 -5.59
CA LYS A 266 20.60 -22.40 -5.33
C LYS A 266 21.92 -22.71 -6.03
#